data_AF-A0A956DWK3-F1
#
_entry.id   AF-A0A956DWK3-F1
#
_cell.length_a   1.000
_cell.length_b   1.000
_cell.length_c   1.000
_cell.angle_alpha   90.00
_cell.angle_beta   90.00
_cell.angle_gamma   90.00
#
_symmetry.space_group_name_H-M   'P 1'
#
loop_
_entity.id
_entity.type
_entity.pdbx_description
1 polymer ?
#
loop_
_entity_poly.entity_id
_entity_poly.type
_entity_poly.pdbx_seq_one_letter_code
_entity_poly.pdbx_strand_id
1 'polypeptide(L)'
;MYELAGPARTLFVEAALAWCAACKALVYAEHLPSVDELNARWSIHKLGIDAVREHFNVENLDDDLLAASMAARRRDLDVRLPWRRARQSPAKCLSCGSSDFTSFGPARGFGDGDQVSHPGCDGAFVLSRETTLRLHELPSYTPEGDRLY
;
A
#
# COMPACT_ATOMS: atom_id res chain seq x y z
N MET A 1 -3.14 -18.45 10.14
CA MET A 1 -2.39 -19.09 9.03
C MET A 1 -3.35 -19.12 7.85
N TYR A 2 -3.27 -18.15 6.93
CA TYR A 2 -4.20 -18.08 5.81
C TYR A 2 -3.61 -18.87 4.63
N GLU A 3 -4.25 -19.99 4.27
CA GLU A 3 -3.93 -20.77 3.08
C GLU A 3 -4.25 -19.95 1.82
N LEU A 4 -3.24 -19.73 0.99
CA LEU A 4 -3.36 -19.10 -0.32
C LEU A 4 -3.38 -20.21 -1.39
N ALA A 5 -4.57 -20.75 -1.71
CA ALA A 5 -4.72 -21.74 -2.79
C ALA A 5 -6.02 -21.55 -3.62
N GLY A 6 -5.94 -20.68 -4.65
CA GLY A 6 -6.81 -20.58 -5.86
C GLY A 6 -8.31 -20.23 -5.69
N PRO A 7 -9.08 -19.87 -6.75
CA PRO A 7 -8.78 -19.27 -8.06
C PRO A 7 -9.08 -17.74 -8.09
N ALA A 8 -8.51 -17.01 -9.04
CA ALA A 8 -8.27 -15.55 -9.02
C ALA A 8 -7.38 -15.16 -7.82
N ARG A 9 -6.07 -14.98 -8.07
CA ARG A 9 -5.15 -14.48 -7.04
C ARG A 9 -5.62 -13.09 -6.63
N THR A 10 -6.34 -12.98 -5.53
CA THR A 10 -6.72 -11.70 -4.92
C THR A 10 -5.43 -10.94 -4.61
N LEU A 11 -5.13 -9.92 -5.40
CA LEU A 11 -4.08 -8.97 -5.10
C LEU A 11 -4.73 -7.82 -4.34
N PHE A 12 -4.36 -7.67 -3.07
CA PHE A 12 -4.81 -6.55 -2.27
C PHE A 12 -4.21 -5.26 -2.81
N VAL A 13 -5.03 -4.22 -2.98
CA VAL A 13 -4.52 -2.89 -3.38
C VAL A 13 -3.71 -2.27 -2.24
N GLU A 14 -2.61 -1.57 -2.57
CA GLU A 14 -1.93 -0.73 -1.58
C GLU A 14 -2.78 0.54 -1.45
N ALA A 15 -2.95 1.10 -0.25
CA ALA A 15 -3.74 2.31 -0.06
C ALA A 15 -2.85 3.53 0.22
N ALA A 16 -3.32 4.69 -0.22
CA ALA A 16 -2.78 6.00 0.09
C ALA A 16 -3.81 6.83 0.86
N LEU A 17 -3.33 7.67 1.77
CA LEU A 17 -4.15 8.74 2.33
C LEU A 17 -4.31 9.81 1.26
N ALA A 18 -5.55 10.26 1.03
CA ALA A 18 -5.84 11.20 -0.04
C ALA A 18 -6.99 12.14 0.31
N TRP A 19 -7.00 13.32 -0.32
CA TRP A 19 -8.17 14.17 -0.38
C TRP A 19 -8.94 13.90 -1.67
N CYS A 20 -10.19 13.43 -1.59
CA CYS A 20 -11.02 13.21 -2.77
C CYS A 20 -11.95 14.39 -3.03
N ALA A 21 -11.87 14.98 -4.23
CA ALA A 21 -12.68 16.13 -4.61
C ALA A 21 -14.17 15.79 -4.72
N ALA A 22 -14.51 14.57 -5.15
CA ALA A 22 -15.89 14.09 -5.23
C ALA A 22 -16.51 13.86 -3.84
N CYS A 23 -15.77 13.22 -2.93
CA CYS A 23 -16.24 13.00 -1.55
C CYS A 23 -16.18 14.28 -0.70
N LYS A 24 -15.34 15.25 -1.07
CA LYS A 24 -14.98 16.42 -0.25
C LYS A 24 -14.54 16.01 1.15
N ALA A 25 -13.71 14.97 1.21
CA ALA A 25 -13.26 14.37 2.45
C ALA A 25 -11.86 13.76 2.31
N LEU A 26 -11.20 13.60 3.46
CA LEU A 26 -10.03 12.74 3.61
C LEU A 26 -10.49 11.28 3.50
N VAL A 27 -9.89 10.52 2.58
CA VAL A 27 -10.28 9.16 2.23
C VAL A 27 -9.03 8.28 2.03
N TYR A 28 -9.26 6.98 1.87
CA TYR A 28 -8.30 6.11 1.23
C TYR A 28 -8.49 6.10 -0.27
N ALA A 29 -7.39 6.14 -1.00
CA ALA A 29 -7.35 5.89 -2.42
C ALA A 29 -6.38 4.75 -2.72
N GLU A 30 -6.49 4.15 -3.91
CA GLU A 30 -5.50 3.21 -4.39
C GLU A 30 -4.13 3.89 -4.50
N HIS A 31 -3.11 3.24 -3.96
CA HIS A 31 -1.72 3.54 -4.22
C HIS A 31 -1.20 2.57 -5.28
N LEU A 32 -0.91 3.11 -6.46
CA LEU A 32 -0.35 2.36 -7.58
C LEU A 32 1.16 2.61 -7.65
N PRO A 33 2.00 1.75 -7.05
CA PRO A 33 3.44 1.89 -7.21
C PRO A 33 3.81 1.80 -8.69
N SER A 34 4.82 2.58 -9.07
CA SER A 34 5.43 2.53 -10.39
C SER A 34 6.12 1.17 -10.61
N VAL A 35 6.34 0.83 -11.89
CA VAL A 35 7.07 -0.39 -12.25
C VAL A 35 8.50 -0.33 -11.70
N ASP A 36 9.12 0.85 -11.68
CA ASP A 36 10.48 1.04 -11.17
C ASP A 36 10.55 0.86 -9.65
N GLU A 37 9.59 1.40 -8.89
CA GLU A 37 9.49 1.14 -7.45
C GLU A 37 9.32 -0.36 -7.15
N LEU A 38 8.48 -1.06 -7.92
CA LEU A 38 8.30 -2.50 -7.77
C LEU A 38 9.57 -3.29 -8.14
N ASN A 39 10.29 -2.89 -9.18
CA ASN A 39 11.57 -3.49 -9.55
C ASN A 39 12.65 -3.25 -8.48
N ALA A 40 12.69 -2.05 -7.89
CA ALA A 40 13.61 -1.74 -6.79
C ALA A 40 13.34 -2.63 -5.58
N ARG A 41 12.06 -2.77 -5.19
CA ARG A 41 11.64 -3.72 -4.13
C ARG A 41 12.07 -5.15 -4.46
N TRP A 42 11.89 -5.58 -5.71
CA TRP A 42 12.27 -6.93 -6.17
C TRP A 42 13.78 -7.18 -6.05
N SER A 43 14.60 -6.20 -6.44
CA SER A 43 16.06 -6.30 -6.39
C SER A 43 16.58 -6.52 -4.96
N ILE A 44 16.03 -5.81 -3.97
CA ILE A 44 16.39 -6.00 -2.55
C ILE A 44 16.17 -7.46 -2.12
N HIS A 45 15.03 -8.06 -2.50
CA HIS A 45 14.70 -9.44 -2.12
C HIS A 45 15.50 -10.51 -2.90
N LYS A 46 16.29 -10.14 -3.90
CA LYS A 46 17.24 -11.03 -4.58
C LYS A 46 18.61 -11.09 -3.89
N LEU A 47 18.95 -10.10 -3.08
CA LEU A 47 20.28 -9.98 -2.47
C LEU A 47 20.49 -10.93 -1.27
N GLY A 48 19.46 -11.67 -0.87
CA GLY A 48 19.53 -12.64 0.24
C GLY A 48 19.15 -12.04 1.60
N ILE A 49 19.18 -12.89 2.63
CA ILE A 49 18.71 -12.55 3.99
C ILE A 49 19.55 -11.44 4.61
N ASP A 50 20.87 -11.48 4.45
CA ASP A 50 21.78 -10.49 5.06
C ASP A 50 21.54 -9.07 4.53
N ALA A 51 21.35 -8.92 3.21
CA ALA A 51 21.06 -7.63 2.60
C ALA A 51 19.70 -7.07 3.04
N VAL A 52 18.70 -7.93 3.26
CA VAL A 52 17.39 -7.52 3.82
C VAL A 52 17.56 -7.11 5.28
N ARG A 53 18.33 -7.87 6.06
CA ARG A 53 18.61 -7.57 7.46
C ARG A 53 19.26 -6.20 7.62
N GLU A 54 20.27 -5.90 6.80
CA GLU A 54 20.95 -4.60 6.75
C GLU A 54 20.00 -3.48 6.29
N HIS A 55 19.28 -3.69 5.18
CA HIS A 55 18.41 -2.66 4.60
C HIS A 55 17.27 -2.24 5.53
N PHE A 56 16.69 -3.18 6.28
CA PHE A 56 15.57 -2.92 7.19
C PHE A 56 16.00 -2.80 8.66
N ASN A 57 17.30 -2.86 8.96
CA ASN A 57 17.87 -2.80 10.30
C ASN A 57 17.21 -3.79 11.29
N VAL A 58 17.15 -5.07 10.91
CA VAL A 58 16.41 -6.11 11.64
C VAL A 58 17.36 -7.08 12.36
N GLU A 59 17.94 -6.67 13.47
CA GLU A 59 19.02 -7.43 14.13
C GLU A 59 18.54 -8.68 14.89
N ASN A 60 17.24 -8.83 15.16
CA ASN A 60 16.70 -9.87 16.07
C ASN A 60 15.56 -10.72 15.49
N LEU A 61 15.37 -10.73 14.16
CA LEU A 61 14.43 -11.70 13.57
C LEU A 61 15.11 -13.05 13.40
N ASP A 62 14.39 -14.09 13.80
CA ASP A 62 14.65 -15.47 13.45
C ASP A 62 14.80 -15.65 11.93
N ASP A 63 15.82 -16.41 11.51
CA ASP A 63 16.18 -16.58 10.10
C ASP A 63 15.07 -17.26 9.31
N ASP A 64 14.37 -18.24 9.90
CA ASP A 64 13.27 -18.94 9.23
C ASP A 64 12.07 -18.00 9.05
N LEU A 65 11.74 -17.20 10.06
CA LEU A 65 10.69 -16.17 9.95
C LEU A 65 11.04 -15.11 8.89
N LEU A 66 12.29 -14.65 8.85
CA LEU A 66 12.76 -13.69 7.86
C LEU A 66 12.73 -14.29 6.46
N ALA A 67 13.18 -15.54 6.29
CA ALA A 67 13.12 -16.27 5.03
C ALA A 67 11.67 -16.44 4.55
N ALA A 68 10.74 -16.80 5.45
CA ALA A 68 9.32 -16.93 5.15
C ALA A 68 8.70 -15.59 4.73
N SER A 69 9.05 -14.50 5.43
CA SER A 69 8.62 -13.14 5.09
C SER A 69 9.13 -12.72 3.70
N MET A 70 10.41 -12.95 3.40
CA MET A 70 10.99 -12.69 2.08
C MET A 70 10.34 -13.53 0.98
N ALA A 71 10.05 -14.81 1.24
CA ALA A 71 9.35 -15.68 0.30
C ALA A 71 7.91 -15.22 0.05
N ALA A 72 7.20 -14.76 1.09
CA ALA A 72 5.87 -14.17 0.94
C ALA A 72 5.92 -12.87 0.12
N ARG A 73 6.88 -11.99 0.40
CA ARG A 73 7.04 -10.73 -0.34
C ARG A 73 7.45 -10.93 -1.79
N ARG A 74 8.25 -11.96 -2.08
CA ARG A 74 8.56 -12.37 -3.45
C ARG A 74 7.30 -12.85 -4.18
N ARG A 75 6.52 -13.74 -3.58
CA ARG A 75 5.25 -14.18 -4.19
C ARG A 75 4.28 -13.03 -4.46
N ASP A 76 4.20 -12.04 -3.57
CA ASP A 76 3.41 -10.82 -3.77
C ASP A 76 3.91 -10.02 -4.99
N LEU A 77 5.22 -9.72 -5.05
CA LEU A 77 5.80 -8.95 -6.15
C LEU A 77 5.71 -9.68 -7.51
N ASP A 78 5.82 -11.02 -7.54
CA ASP A 78 5.63 -11.84 -8.74
C ASP A 78 4.21 -11.68 -9.35
N VAL A 79 3.22 -11.39 -8.52
CA VAL A 79 1.84 -11.11 -8.96
C VAL A 79 1.67 -9.64 -9.30
N ARG A 80 2.25 -8.75 -8.48
CA ARG A 80 2.05 -7.30 -8.53
C ARG A 80 2.73 -6.65 -9.75
N LEU A 81 3.92 -7.12 -10.13
CA LEU A 81 4.65 -6.59 -11.29
C LEU A 81 3.90 -6.80 -12.62
N PRO A 82 3.46 -8.03 -12.99
CA PRO A 82 2.66 -8.24 -14.19
C PRO A 82 1.33 -7.48 -14.15
N TRP A 83 0.64 -7.49 -13.01
CA TRP A 83 -0.60 -6.72 -12.84
C TRP A 83 -0.38 -5.24 -13.12
N ARG A 84 0.67 -4.64 -12.52
CA ARG A 84 0.94 -3.21 -12.69
C ARG A 84 1.24 -2.85 -14.14
N ARG A 85 1.96 -3.73 -14.85
CA ARG A 85 2.27 -3.57 -16.28
C ARG A 85 1.03 -3.67 -17.17
N ALA A 86 0.08 -4.54 -16.81
CA ALA A 86 -1.16 -4.75 -17.56
C ALA A 86 -2.24 -3.69 -17.24
N ARG A 87 -2.27 -3.16 -16.02
CA ARG A 87 -3.29 -2.21 -15.57
C ARG A 87 -3.20 -0.88 -16.30
N GLN A 88 -4.31 -0.50 -16.94
CA GLN A 88 -4.47 0.77 -17.65
C GLN A 88 -5.27 1.81 -16.87
N SER A 89 -6.12 1.38 -15.94
CA SER A 89 -6.96 2.30 -15.15
C SER A 89 -6.13 3.13 -14.18
N PRO A 90 -6.49 4.41 -13.98
CA PRO A 90 -5.86 5.23 -12.95
C PRO A 90 -6.18 4.68 -11.56
N ALA A 91 -5.49 5.22 -10.57
CA ALA A 91 -5.84 5.01 -9.17
C ALA A 91 -7.22 5.62 -8.88
N LYS A 92 -7.95 5.03 -7.92
CA LYS A 92 -9.30 5.42 -7.54
C LYS A 92 -9.44 5.67 -6.04
N CYS A 93 -10.37 6.54 -5.67
CA CYS A 93 -10.88 6.65 -4.32
C CYS A 93 -11.58 5.34 -3.92
N LEU A 94 -11.19 4.76 -2.79
CA LEU A 94 -11.75 3.50 -2.30
C LEU A 94 -13.13 3.66 -1.64
N SER A 95 -13.57 4.91 -1.45
CA SER A 95 -14.92 5.22 -0.97
C SER A 95 -15.94 5.38 -2.11
N CYS A 96 -15.58 6.09 -3.19
CA CYS A 96 -16.54 6.44 -4.25
C CYS A 96 -16.11 6.05 -5.67
N GLY A 97 -14.92 5.49 -5.88
CA GLY A 97 -14.40 5.08 -7.18
C GLY A 97 -13.86 6.22 -8.07
N SER A 98 -13.97 7.48 -7.66
CA SER A 98 -13.45 8.64 -8.42
C SER A 98 -11.93 8.62 -8.53
N SER A 99 -11.38 8.97 -9.70
CA SER A 99 -9.95 9.22 -9.87
C SER A 99 -9.54 10.68 -9.57
N ASP A 100 -10.50 11.54 -9.22
CA ASP A 100 -10.27 12.94 -8.87
C ASP A 100 -9.96 13.08 -7.36
N PHE A 101 -8.69 12.86 -7.03
CA PHE A 101 -8.16 13.00 -5.68
C PHE A 101 -6.68 13.41 -5.70
N THR A 102 -6.22 13.99 -4.59
CA THR A 102 -4.81 14.27 -4.34
C THR A 102 -4.28 13.29 -3.31
N SER A 103 -3.30 12.47 -3.68
CA SER A 103 -2.63 11.52 -2.78
C SER A 103 -1.56 12.22 -1.95
N PHE A 104 -1.55 11.96 -0.65
CA PHE A 104 -0.48 12.40 0.27
C PHE A 104 0.62 11.36 0.44
N GLY A 105 0.44 10.15 -0.10
CA GLY A 105 1.41 9.06 -0.03
C GLY A 105 0.84 7.78 0.61
N PRO A 106 1.64 6.72 0.73
CA PRO A 106 1.21 5.44 1.30
C PRO A 106 0.68 5.60 2.72
N ALA A 107 -0.46 4.97 3.00
CA ALA A 107 -1.16 5.12 4.30
C ALA A 107 -0.31 4.72 5.51
N ARG A 108 0.65 3.79 5.33
CA ARG A 108 1.55 3.29 6.39
C ARG A 108 2.64 4.30 6.80
N GLY A 109 2.77 5.42 6.12
CA GLY A 109 3.80 6.43 6.39
C GLY A 109 3.39 7.50 7.40
N PHE A 110 2.14 7.52 7.85
CA PHE A 110 1.61 8.58 8.72
C PHE A 110 1.51 8.15 10.18
N GLY A 111 1.90 9.05 11.09
CA GLY A 111 1.81 8.93 12.55
C GLY A 111 0.76 9.84 13.18
N ASP A 112 0.62 9.74 14.50
CA ASP A 112 -0.21 10.67 15.29
C ASP A 112 0.45 12.05 15.34
N GLY A 113 -0.34 13.10 15.08
CA GLY A 113 0.13 14.48 15.00
C GLY A 113 0.67 14.92 13.64
N ASP A 114 0.81 14.00 12.68
CA ASP A 114 1.25 14.34 11.32
C ASP A 114 0.28 15.31 10.65
N GLN A 115 0.82 16.18 9.81
CA GLN A 115 0.05 17.19 9.09
C GLN A 115 0.10 16.97 7.60
N VAL A 116 -1.06 17.05 6.94
CA VAL A 116 -1.16 17.05 5.48
C VAL A 116 -1.90 18.30 5.02
N SER A 117 -1.29 19.06 4.11
CA SER A 117 -1.89 20.28 3.56
C SER A 117 -3.11 19.96 2.71
N HIS A 118 -4.18 20.75 2.89
CA HIS A 118 -5.36 20.62 2.06
C HIS A 118 -5.06 21.11 0.62
N PRO A 119 -5.42 20.37 -0.43
CA PRO A 119 -5.00 20.72 -1.80
C PRO A 119 -5.73 21.93 -2.40
N GLY A 120 -6.79 22.43 -1.77
CA GLY A 120 -7.59 23.56 -2.25
C GLY A 120 -7.52 24.82 -1.39
N CYS A 121 -6.78 24.83 -0.28
CA CYS A 121 -6.61 26.01 0.57
C CYS A 121 -5.35 25.87 1.44
N ASP A 122 -4.92 26.95 2.09
CA ASP A 122 -3.75 26.94 3.00
C ASP A 122 -4.01 26.24 4.35
N GLY A 123 -5.13 25.54 4.49
CA GLY A 123 -5.45 24.73 5.66
C GLY A 123 -4.66 23.41 5.69
N ALA A 124 -4.62 22.76 6.85
CA ALA A 124 -4.02 21.45 7.03
C ALA A 124 -4.91 20.54 7.86
N PHE A 125 -4.84 19.25 7.59
CA PHE A 125 -5.38 18.21 8.46
C PHE A 125 -4.31 17.78 9.45
N VAL A 126 -4.66 17.73 10.74
CA VAL A 126 -3.84 17.07 11.76
C VAL A 126 -4.40 15.67 11.94
N LEU A 127 -3.56 14.66 11.68
CA LEU A 127 -3.94 13.27 11.81
C LEU A 127 -3.92 12.90 13.30
N SER A 128 -5.04 12.39 13.80
CA SER A 128 -5.11 11.85 15.16
C SER A 128 -4.73 10.38 15.16
N ARG A 129 -4.35 9.87 16.33
CA ARG A 129 -4.11 8.44 16.56
C ARG A 129 -5.26 7.56 16.08
N GLU A 130 -6.52 8.00 16.23
CA GLU A 130 -7.67 7.25 15.75
C GLU A 130 -7.70 7.19 14.21
N THR A 131 -7.44 8.32 13.54
CA THR A 131 -7.28 8.35 12.09
C THR A 131 -6.18 7.39 11.67
N THR A 132 -5.02 7.44 12.32
CA THR A 132 -3.87 6.58 12.02
C THR A 132 -4.16 5.09 12.25
N LEU A 133 -4.85 4.73 13.33
CA LEU A 133 -5.26 3.33 13.57
C LEU A 133 -6.21 2.83 12.47
N ARG A 134 -7.14 3.66 12.02
CA ARG A 134 -7.98 3.34 10.87
C ARG A 134 -7.17 3.23 9.56
N LEU A 135 -6.00 3.89 9.45
CA LEU A 135 -5.08 3.72 8.31
C LEU A 135 -4.43 2.32 8.28
N HIS A 136 -4.41 1.63 9.42
CA HIS A 136 -3.87 0.27 9.53
C HIS A 136 -4.94 -0.82 9.34
N GLU A 137 -6.20 -0.53 9.63
CA GLU A 137 -7.36 -1.43 9.46
C GLU A 137 -8.00 -1.30 8.07
N LEU A 138 -7.18 -1.23 7.03
CA LEU A 138 -7.69 -1.05 5.67
C LEU A 138 -8.58 -2.23 5.28
N PRO A 139 -9.80 -1.96 4.75
CA PRO A 139 -10.59 -3.00 4.13
C PRO A 139 -9.77 -3.69 3.05
N SER A 140 -10.07 -4.95 2.80
CA SER A 140 -9.48 -5.66 1.67
C SER A 140 -10.11 -5.15 0.38
N TYR A 141 -9.33 -4.99 -0.69
CA TYR A 141 -9.83 -4.58 -2.01
C TYR A 141 -9.27 -5.49 -3.09
N THR A 142 -10.03 -5.66 -4.17
CA THR A 142 -9.59 -6.32 -5.41
C THR A 142 -8.48 -5.51 -6.07
N PRO A 143 -7.72 -6.12 -7.02
CA PRO A 143 -6.72 -5.40 -7.79
C PRO A 143 -7.29 -4.25 -8.63
N GLU A 144 -8.61 -4.15 -8.76
CA GLU A 144 -9.35 -3.17 -9.57
C GLU A 144 -10.00 -2.07 -8.70
N GLY A 145 -9.84 -2.19 -7.38
CA GLY A 145 -10.27 -1.23 -6.37
C GLY A 145 -11.62 -1.54 -5.72
N ASP A 146 -12.20 -2.72 -5.99
CA ASP A 146 -13.50 -3.10 -5.43
C ASP A 146 -13.34 -3.62 -4.00
N ARG A 147 -14.21 -3.20 -3.09
CA ARG A 147 -14.14 -3.63 -1.69
C ARG A 147 -14.49 -5.10 -1.55
N LEU A 148 -13.63 -5.84 -0.86
CA LEU A 148 -13.88 -7.21 -0.40
C LEU A 148 -14.55 -7.13 0.98
N TYR A 149 -15.64 -7.87 1.13
CA TYR A 149 -16.53 -7.86 2.31
C TYR A 149 -15.85 -8.35 3.58
#